data_AF-A0A7C2F3U0-F1
#
_entry.id   AF-A0A7C2F3U0-F1
#
_cell.length_a   1.000
_cell.length_b   1.000
_cell.length_c   1.000
_cell.angle_alpha   90.00
_cell.angle_beta   90.00
_cell.angle_gamma   90.00
#
_symmetry.space_group_name_H-M   'P 1'
#
loop_
_entity.id
_entity.type
_entity.pdbx_description
1 polymer ?
#
loop_
_entity_poly.entity_id
_entity_poly.type
_entity_poly.pdbx_seq_one_letter_code
_entity_poly.pdbx_strand_id
1 'polypeptide(L)'
;MKSNDGHNSDLEASSGAAARQIDVAPSPSSGPAPFQTGHVLTFTFVHGVHDTYSAFMAPLLPALISKFSLSMTEAGFLDFSRTIPALLQPVIGHLGDRV
;
A
#
# COMPACT_ATOMS: atom_id res chain seq x y z
N MET A 1 -68.72 -7.04 -37.07
CA MET A 1 -68.35 -6.67 -35.68
C MET A 1 -66.82 -6.62 -35.63
N LYS A 2 -66.14 -5.56 -36.13
CA LYS A 2 -65.75 -4.30 -35.46
C LYS A 2 -65.26 -4.55 -34.02
N SER A 3 -63.97 -4.80 -33.84
CA SER A 3 -62.91 -3.81 -33.49
C SER A 3 -63.28 -3.01 -32.24
N ASN A 4 -62.59 -3.29 -31.13
CA ASN A 4 -62.46 -2.33 -30.06
C ASN A 4 -61.06 -2.45 -29.45
N ASP A 5 -60.30 -1.40 -29.66
CA ASP A 5 -58.90 -1.24 -29.38
C ASP A 5 -58.71 -0.96 -27.87
N GLY A 6 -57.94 -1.84 -27.22
CA GLY A 6 -57.46 -1.60 -25.85
C GLY A 6 -56.32 -0.58 -25.88
N HIS A 7 -56.69 0.69 -26.05
CA HIS A 7 -55.80 1.83 -25.92
C HIS A 7 -55.63 2.17 -24.44
N ASN A 8 -54.74 1.45 -23.77
CA ASN A 8 -54.25 1.87 -22.46
C ASN A 8 -52.91 2.59 -22.67
N SER A 9 -53.07 3.90 -22.90
CA SER A 9 -52.16 4.99 -22.62
C SER A 9 -50.92 4.63 -21.79
N ASP A 10 -49.77 4.72 -22.44
CA ASP A 10 -48.72 5.70 -22.14
C ASP A 10 -48.84 6.34 -20.76
N LEU A 11 -48.09 5.81 -19.79
CA LEU A 11 -47.52 6.51 -18.63
C LEU A 11 -46.89 5.44 -17.74
N GLU A 12 -45.59 5.18 -17.92
CA GLU A 12 -44.64 4.84 -16.87
C GLU A 12 -43.24 5.13 -17.44
N ALA A 13 -42.71 6.26 -17.00
CA ALA A 13 -41.34 6.64 -17.24
C ALA A 13 -40.40 5.62 -16.57
N SER A 14 -39.49 5.05 -17.35
CA SER A 14 -38.28 4.42 -16.84
C SER A 14 -37.26 4.49 -17.97
N SER A 15 -36.44 5.54 -18.10
CA SER A 15 -35.34 5.86 -17.19
C SER A 15 -34.67 4.63 -16.58
N GLY A 16 -34.47 3.59 -17.39
CA GLY A 16 -33.53 2.52 -17.11
C GLY A 16 -32.30 2.73 -17.98
N ALA A 17 -31.43 3.67 -17.59
CA ALA A 17 -30.04 3.65 -18.05
C ALA A 17 -29.56 2.21 -17.87
N ALA A 18 -29.18 1.56 -18.98
CA ALA A 18 -28.71 0.18 -19.02
C ALA A 18 -27.75 -0.02 -17.85
N ALA A 19 -28.25 -0.66 -16.79
CA ALA A 19 -27.46 -1.07 -15.66
C ALA A 19 -26.46 -2.06 -16.25
N ARG A 20 -25.24 -1.57 -16.46
CA ARG A 20 -24.09 -2.40 -16.79
C ARG A 20 -23.92 -3.32 -15.58
N GLN A 21 -24.60 -4.46 -15.65
CA GLN A 21 -24.48 -5.56 -14.73
C GLN A 21 -23.01 -5.95 -14.80
N ILE A 22 -22.25 -5.46 -13.81
CA ILE A 22 -20.91 -5.96 -13.56
C ILE A 22 -21.17 -7.37 -13.06
N ASP A 23 -21.09 -8.32 -13.99
CA ASP A 23 -21.04 -9.74 -13.69
C ASP A 23 -19.74 -9.95 -12.90
N VAL A 24 -19.82 -9.73 -11.59
CA VAL A 24 -18.81 -10.17 -10.64
C VAL A 24 -19.01 -11.68 -10.58
N ALA A 25 -18.36 -12.38 -11.52
CA ALA A 25 -18.14 -13.80 -11.39
C ALA A 25 -17.62 -14.06 -9.97
N PRO A 26 -18.14 -15.08 -9.25
CA PRO A 26 -17.62 -15.40 -7.93
C PRO A 26 -16.13 -15.66 -8.08
N SER A 27 -15.32 -14.81 -7.44
CA SER A 27 -13.88 -15.06 -7.35
C SER A 27 -13.70 -16.47 -6.79
N PRO A 28 -12.83 -17.31 -7.37
CA PRO A 28 -12.61 -18.65 -6.85
C PRO A 28 -12.33 -18.50 -5.36
N SER A 29 -13.11 -19.19 -4.53
CA SER A 29 -12.92 -19.20 -3.09
C SER A 29 -11.56 -19.83 -2.81
N SER A 30 -10.53 -18.98 -2.75
CA SER A 30 -9.22 -19.33 -2.26
C SER A 30 -9.43 -19.83 -0.83
N GLY A 31 -9.30 -21.14 -0.62
CA GLY A 31 -9.22 -21.70 0.72
C GLY A 31 -8.13 -20.96 1.52
N PRO A 32 -8.17 -21.01 2.87
CA PRO A 32 -7.22 -20.27 3.69
C PRO A 32 -5.79 -20.61 3.28
N ALA A 33 -5.09 -19.61 2.72
CA ALA A 33 -3.68 -19.76 2.38
C ALA A 33 -2.90 -20.06 3.67
N PRO A 34 -1.91 -20.97 3.63
CA PRO A 34 -1.12 -21.28 4.82
C PRO A 34 -0.40 -20.03 5.30
N PHE A 35 -0.44 -19.78 6.60
CA PHE A 35 0.25 -18.64 7.21
C PHE A 35 1.76 -18.77 7.01
N GLN A 36 2.37 -17.74 6.41
CA GLN A 36 3.80 -17.74 6.08
C GLN A 36 4.65 -17.24 7.26
N THR A 37 4.69 -18.00 8.35
CA THR A 37 5.38 -17.62 9.60
C THR A 37 6.82 -17.16 9.36
N GLY A 38 7.58 -17.85 8.50
CA GLY A 38 8.98 -17.51 8.22
C GLY A 38 9.16 -16.14 7.57
N HIS A 39 8.31 -15.79 6.60
CA HIS A 39 8.32 -14.46 5.98
C HIS A 39 7.95 -13.38 7.00
N VAL A 40 6.87 -13.59 7.77
CA VAL A 40 6.43 -12.64 8.78
C VAL A 40 7.51 -12.41 9.84
N LEU A 41 8.11 -13.48 10.38
CA LEU A 41 9.18 -13.39 11.36
C LEU A 41 10.39 -12.60 10.82
N THR A 42 10.76 -12.84 9.56
CA THR A 42 11.90 -12.16 8.94
C THR A 42 11.63 -10.66 8.81
N PHE A 43 10.45 -10.28 8.29
CA PHE A 43 10.08 -8.87 8.14
C PHE A 43 9.95 -8.15 9.48
N THR A 44 9.30 -8.76 10.47
CA THR A 44 9.15 -8.13 11.80
C THR A 44 10.48 -8.01 12.52
N PHE A 45 11.37 -8.99 12.37
CA PHE A 45 12.73 -8.90 12.93
C PHE A 45 13.53 -7.77 12.29
N VAL A 46 13.58 -7.70 10.96
CA VAL A 46 14.28 -6.64 10.23
C VAL A 46 13.71 -5.26 10.60
N HIS A 47 12.38 -5.12 10.62
CA HIS A 47 11.71 -3.89 11.01
C HIS A 47 12.01 -3.51 12.46
N GLY A 48 11.93 -4.47 13.39
CA GLY A 48 12.21 -4.23 14.81
C GLY A 48 13.65 -3.78 15.06
N VAL A 49 14.63 -4.40 14.38
CA VAL A 49 16.04 -3.97 14.45
C VAL A 49 16.21 -2.56 13.88
N HIS A 50 15.61 -2.29 12.72
CA HIS A 50 15.69 -0.99 12.06
C HIS A 50 15.11 0.15 12.93
N ASP A 51 13.93 -0.08 13.52
CA ASP A 51 13.25 0.91 14.35
C ASP A 51 14.00 1.14 15.65
N THR A 52 14.54 0.08 16.26
CA THR A 52 15.38 0.18 17.47
C THR A 52 16.62 1.01 17.19
N TYR A 53 17.36 0.71 16.11
CA TYR A 53 18.53 1.48 15.69
C TYR A 53 18.17 2.97 15.46
N SER A 54 17.10 3.23 14.72
CA SER A 54 16.68 4.59 14.39
C SER A 54 16.21 5.38 15.61
N ALA A 55 15.52 4.74 16.56
CA ALA A 55 15.07 5.37 17.79
C ALA A 55 16.24 5.83 18.69
N PHE A 56 17.33 5.06 18.73
CA PHE A 56 18.51 5.41 19.54
C PHE A 56 19.37 6.52 18.95
N MET A 57 19.23 6.82 17.67
CA MET A 57 20.09 7.84 17.05
C MET A 57 19.79 9.26 17.51
N ALA A 58 18.52 9.61 17.74
CA ALA A 58 18.13 10.93 18.23
C ALA A 58 18.82 11.31 19.56
N PRO A 59 18.83 10.45 20.60
CA PRO A 59 19.57 10.72 21.83
C PRO A 59 21.09 10.53 21.72
N LEU A 60 21.59 9.79 20.73
CA LEU A 60 23.04 9.59 20.52
C LEU A 60 23.72 10.73 19.76
N LEU A 61 22.97 11.52 18.99
CA LEU A 61 23.50 12.64 18.20
C LEU A 61 24.39 13.60 19.01
N PRO A 62 24.01 14.09 20.20
CA PRO A 62 24.86 14.98 21.00
C PRO A 62 26.20 14.34 21.39
N ALA A 63 26.19 13.05 21.72
CA ALA A 63 27.40 12.31 22.07
C ALA A 63 28.32 12.12 20.86
N LEU A 64 27.76 11.86 19.68
CA LEU A 64 28.50 11.73 18.43
C LEU A 64 29.13 13.07 18.01
N ILE A 65 28.37 14.16 18.07
CA ILE A 65 28.87 15.51 17.78
C ILE A 65 30.04 15.85 18.70
N SER A 66 29.93 15.57 20.01
CA SER A 66 31.00 15.86 20.97
C SER A 66 32.24 14.99 20.76
N LYS A 67 32.08 13.70 20.42
CA LYS A 67 33.20 12.76 20.30
C LYS A 67 33.93 12.83 18.96
N PHE A 68 33.22 13.16 17.89
CA PHE A 68 33.77 13.26 16.54
C PHE A 68 33.92 14.71 16.07
N SER A 69 33.60 15.69 16.91
CA SER A 69 33.63 17.13 16.59
C SER A 69 32.87 17.48 15.30
N LEU A 70 31.72 16.83 15.09
CA LEU A 70 30.93 16.98 13.86
C LEU A 70 30.34 18.37 13.75
N SER A 71 30.36 18.92 12.54
CA SER A 71 29.54 20.07 12.16
C SER A 71 28.06 19.69 12.09
N MET A 72 27.16 20.68 12.15
CA MET A 72 25.71 20.45 12.02
C MET A 72 25.33 19.81 10.68
N THR A 73 26.10 20.11 9.63
CA THR A 73 25.93 19.50 8.30
C THR A 73 26.29 18.01 8.31
N GLU A 74 27.40 17.63 8.95
CA GLU A 74 27.82 16.23 9.05
C GLU A 74 26.88 15.41 9.94
N ALA A 75 26.41 16.01 11.05
CA ALA A 75 25.40 15.40 11.90
C ALA A 75 24.09 15.14 11.12
N GLY A 76 23.65 16.12 10.32
CA GLY A 76 22.49 15.97 9.44
C GLY A 76 22.72 14.94 8.32
N PHE A 77 23.93 14.86 7.77
CA PHE A 77 24.28 13.85 6.76
C PHE A 77 24.26 12.43 7.33
N LEU A 78 24.74 12.25 8.56
CA LEU A 78 24.66 10.98 9.27
C LEU A 78 23.20 10.54 9.45
N ASP A 79 22.31 11.46 9.78
CA ASP A 79 20.88 11.20 9.88
C ASP A 79 20.27 10.85 8.50
N PHE A 80 20.60 11.63 7.47
CA PHE A 80 20.17 11.42 6.09
C PHE A 80 20.57 10.06 5.51
N SER A 81 21.72 9.49 5.93
CA SER A 81 22.18 8.18 5.47
C SER A 81 21.13 7.06 5.63
N ARG A 82 20.23 7.19 6.61
CA ARG A 82 19.13 6.24 6.84
C ARG A 82 18.01 6.32 5.80
N THR A 83 17.93 7.38 5.02
CA THR A 83 16.92 7.55 3.96
C THR A 83 17.33 6.87 2.64
N ILE A 84 18.60 6.49 2.49
CA ILE A 84 19.12 5.84 1.26
C ILE A 84 18.29 4.61 0.85
N PRO A 85 17.91 3.68 1.76
CA PRO A 85 17.07 2.54 1.39
C PRO A 85 15.69 2.94 0.87
N ALA A 86 15.11 4.03 1.39
CA ALA A 86 13.81 4.53 0.92
C ALA A 86 13.88 5.01 -0.55
N LEU A 87 15.01 5.60 -0.96
CA LEU A 87 15.23 6.00 -2.35
C LEU A 87 15.29 4.80 -3.31
N LEU A 88 15.65 3.62 -2.82
CA LEU A 88 15.69 2.39 -3.62
C LEU A 88 14.33 1.69 -3.73
N GLN A 89 13.32 2.09 -2.93
CA GLN A 89 11.99 1.46 -2.94
C GLN A 89 11.33 1.44 -4.34
N PRO A 90 11.33 2.54 -5.13
CA PRO A 90 10.72 2.52 -6.46
C PRO A 90 11.43 1.58 -7.44
N VAL A 91 12.74 1.44 -7.31
CA VAL A 91 13.53 0.52 -8.15
C VAL A 91 13.22 -0.92 -7.81
N ILE A 92 13.14 -1.24 -6.50
CA ILE A 92 12.78 -2.58 -6.02
C ILE A 92 11.33 -2.91 -6.44
N GLY A 93 10.41 -1.96 -6.33
CA GLY A 93 9.02 -2.13 -6.79
C GLY A 93 8.94 -2.37 -8.30
N HIS A 94 9.66 -1.57 -9.10
CA HIS A 94 9.72 -1.76 -10.55
C HIS A 94 10.32 -3.12 -10.95
N LEU A 95 11.29 -3.63 -10.19
CA LEU A 95 11.82 -4.98 -10.39
C LEU A 95 10.80 -6.06 -10.01
N GLY A 96 10.07 -5.86 -8.92
CA GLY A 96 9.03 -6.79 -8.45
C GLY A 96 7.84 -6.92 -9.41
N ASP A 97 7.48 -5.85 -10.12
CA ASP A 97 6.41 -5.89 -11.14
C ASP A 97 6.80 -6.69 -12.40
N ARG A 98 8.09 -6.99 -12.59
CA ARG A 98 8.62 -7.69 -13.78
C ARG A 98 8.83 -9.19 -13.57
N VAL A 99 8.76 -9.70 -12.34
CA VAL A 99 8.87 -11.13 -11.97
C VAL A 99 7.51 -11.72 -11.70
#